data_AF-A0A969NT73-F1
#
_entry.id   AF-A0A969NT73-F1
#
_cell.length_a   1.000
_cell.length_b   1.000
_cell.length_c   1.000
_cell.angle_alpha   90.00
_cell.angle_beta   90.00
_cell.angle_gamma   90.00
#
_symmetry.space_group_name_H-M   'P 1'
#
loop_
_entity.id
_entity.type
_entity.pdbx_description
1 polymer ?
#
loop_
_entity_poly.entity_id
_entity_poly.type
_entity_poly.pdbx_seq_one_letter_code
_entity_poly.pdbx_strand_id
1 'polypeptide(L)'
;MNELMDEQIKWTNLNRQEIAQLLKSEGIAVSVTVVDQLLVKYNYRKRKAQKRLATGEHPQRNQQFENIEKLKISYQEAGNPIVSMDTKKKN
;
A
#
# COMPACT_ATOMS: atom_id res chain seq x y z
N MET A 1 1.72 -1.64 22.74
CA MET A 1 1.78 -1.16 21.34
C MET A 1 2.42 -2.26 20.51
N ASN A 2 1.71 -3.37 20.24
CA ASN A 2 2.38 -4.61 19.79
C ASN A 2 1.43 -5.58 19.08
N GLU A 3 0.86 -5.24 17.91
CA GLU A 3 -0.03 -6.16 17.17
C GLU A 3 -0.10 -5.84 15.66
N LEU A 4 1.00 -5.89 14.90
CA LEU A 4 0.90 -5.66 13.44
C LEU A 4 1.28 -6.84 12.55
N MET A 5 2.00 -7.83 13.08
CA MET A 5 2.27 -9.08 12.36
C MET A 5 2.43 -10.17 13.41
N ASP A 6 1.39 -10.96 13.62
CA ASP A 6 1.56 -12.26 14.24
C ASP A 6 2.39 -13.12 13.26
N GLU A 7 3.61 -13.46 13.65
CA GLU A 7 4.60 -14.16 12.83
C GLU A 7 4.11 -15.57 12.43
N GLN A 8 3.10 -16.10 13.13
CA GLN A 8 2.47 -17.37 12.80
C GLN A 8 1.43 -17.27 11.68
N ILE A 9 0.96 -16.07 11.31
CA ILE A 9 -0.08 -15.90 10.29
C ILE A 9 0.55 -15.83 8.90
N LYS A 10 0.41 -16.93 8.15
CA LYS A 10 0.69 -16.97 6.71
C LYS A 10 -0.44 -16.27 5.97
N TRP A 11 -0.13 -15.27 5.15
CA TRP A 11 -1.14 -14.56 4.37
C TRP A 11 -0.74 -14.37 2.91
N THR A 12 -1.74 -14.24 2.04
CA THR A 12 -1.56 -13.92 0.63
C THR A 12 -2.48 -12.77 0.23
N ASN A 13 -2.00 -11.92 -0.68
CA ASN A 13 -2.79 -10.86 -1.32
C ASN A 13 -3.35 -11.32 -2.69
N LEU A 14 -2.96 -12.51 -3.15
CA LEU A 14 -3.40 -13.06 -4.43
C LEU A 14 -4.77 -13.75 -4.28
N ASN A 15 -5.58 -13.65 -5.32
CA ASN A 15 -6.77 -14.46 -5.52
C ASN A 15 -6.38 -15.90 -5.91
N ARG A 16 -7.28 -16.84 -5.64
CA ARG A 16 -7.09 -18.27 -5.94
C ARG A 16 -6.84 -18.52 -7.44
N GLN A 17 -7.51 -17.76 -8.31
CA GLN A 17 -7.30 -17.82 -9.77
C GLN A 17 -5.91 -17.34 -10.17
N GLU A 18 -5.40 -16.28 -9.55
CA GLU A 18 -4.06 -15.76 -9.81
C GLU A 18 -3.00 -16.78 -9.38
N ILE A 19 -3.19 -17.41 -8.23
CA ILE A 19 -2.30 -18.49 -7.75
C ILE A 19 -2.32 -19.67 -8.74
N ALA A 20 -3.49 -20.11 -9.20
CA ALA A 20 -3.58 -21.19 -10.19
C ALA A 20 -2.91 -20.82 -11.52
N GLN A 21 -3.05 -19.57 -11.97
CA GLN A 21 -2.40 -19.09 -13.20
C GLN A 21 -0.88 -19.03 -13.06
N LEU A 22 -0.36 -18.59 -11.91
CA LEU A 22 1.08 -18.57 -11.63
C LEU A 22 1.67 -19.97 -11.55
N LEU A 23 0.96 -20.90 -10.90
CA LEU A 23 1.37 -22.30 -10.88
C LEU A 23 1.38 -22.89 -12.29
N LYS A 24 0.40 -22.52 -13.13
CA LYS A 24 0.38 -22.92 -14.54
C LYS A 24 1.56 -22.37 -15.33
N SER A 25 1.99 -21.12 -15.09
CA SER A 25 3.18 -20.57 -15.74
C SER A 25 4.48 -21.28 -15.32
N GLU A 26 4.50 -21.82 -14.10
CA GLU A 26 5.60 -22.68 -13.59
C GLU A 26 5.48 -24.15 -14.07
N GLY A 27 4.53 -24.45 -14.96
CA GLY A 27 4.31 -25.80 -15.52
C GLY A 27 3.44 -26.72 -14.66
N ILE A 28 2.88 -26.23 -13.56
CA ILE A 28 2.04 -26.99 -12.63
C ILE A 28 0.56 -26.64 -12.87
N ALA A 29 -0.16 -27.50 -13.60
CA ALA A 29 -1.58 -27.33 -13.83
C ALA A 29 -2.39 -27.79 -12.60
N VAL A 30 -2.89 -26.83 -11.81
CA VAL A 30 -3.80 -27.09 -10.67
C VAL A 30 -5.11 -26.35 -10.83
N SER A 31 -6.19 -26.97 -10.33
CA SER A 31 -7.50 -26.32 -10.29
C SER A 31 -7.57 -25.33 -9.12
N VAL A 32 -8.46 -24.34 -9.24
CA VAL A 32 -8.74 -23.35 -8.18
C VAL A 32 -9.18 -24.04 -6.88
N THR A 33 -9.89 -25.17 -6.98
CA THR A 33 -10.33 -25.98 -5.83
C THR A 33 -9.15 -26.59 -5.08
N VAL A 34 -8.13 -27.08 -5.78
CA VAL A 34 -6.91 -27.63 -5.16
C VAL A 34 -6.15 -26.50 -4.45
N VAL A 35 -6.05 -25.33 -5.07
CA VAL A 35 -5.47 -24.14 -4.43
C VAL A 35 -6.22 -23.79 -3.15
N ASP A 36 -7.55 -23.81 -3.15
CA ASP A 36 -8.34 -23.51 -1.94
C ASP A 36 -8.07 -24.52 -0.81
N GLN A 37 -8.06 -25.82 -1.13
CA GLN A 37 -7.75 -26.87 -0.17
C GLN A 37 -6.34 -26.72 0.41
N LEU A 38 -5.34 -26.36 -0.41
CA LEU A 38 -3.97 -26.14 0.04
C LEU A 38 -3.86 -24.92 0.95
N LEU A 39 -4.52 -23.82 0.60
CA LEU A 39 -4.53 -22.62 1.44
C LEU A 39 -5.17 -22.91 2.81
N VAL A 40 -6.27 -23.68 2.86
CA VAL A 40 -6.89 -24.12 4.11
C VAL A 40 -5.95 -25.03 4.90
N LYS A 41 -5.36 -26.04 4.26
CA LYS A 41 -4.46 -27.01 4.90
C LYS A 41 -3.24 -26.35 5.56
N TYR A 42 -2.69 -25.32 4.93
CA TYR A 42 -1.53 -24.58 5.44
C TYR A 42 -1.92 -23.31 6.22
N ASN A 43 -3.21 -23.15 6.55
CA ASN A 43 -3.75 -22.04 7.34
C ASN A 43 -3.42 -20.65 6.78
N TYR A 44 -3.43 -20.51 5.45
CA TYR A 44 -3.25 -19.21 4.79
C TYR A 44 -4.51 -18.36 4.92
N ARG A 45 -4.33 -17.09 5.29
CA ARG A 45 -5.41 -16.12 5.34
C ARG A 45 -5.32 -15.15 4.17
N LYS A 46 -6.49 -14.75 3.64
CA LYS A 46 -6.56 -13.66 2.67
C LYS A 46 -6.43 -12.34 3.42
N ARG A 47 -5.43 -11.54 3.07
CA ARG A 47 -5.29 -10.19 3.62
C ARG A 47 -5.45 -9.18 2.49
N LYS A 48 -6.47 -8.33 2.61
CA LYS A 48 -6.60 -7.16 1.74
C LYS A 48 -5.71 -6.06 2.28
N ALA A 49 -4.94 -5.40 1.42
CA ALA A 49 -4.24 -4.19 1.81
C ALA A 49 -5.27 -3.13 2.24
N GLN A 50 -5.34 -2.86 3.54
CA GLN A 50 -6.17 -1.80 4.08
C GLN A 50 -5.28 -0.56 4.21
N LYS A 51 -5.55 0.46 3.38
CA LYS A 51 -4.95 1.79 3.60
C LYS A 51 -5.49 2.28 4.94
N ARG A 52 -4.63 2.30 5.96
CA ARG A 52 -4.99 2.77 7.29
C ARG A 52 -4.45 4.19 7.44
N LEU A 53 -5.37 5.09 7.82
CA LEU A 53 -5.24 6.55 7.99
C LEU A 53 -5.46 7.36 6.71
N ALA A 54 -6.72 7.74 6.48
CA ALA A 54 -6.98 9.07 5.97
C ALA A 54 -6.48 10.04 7.05
N THR A 55 -5.50 10.89 6.71
CA THR A 55 -5.14 12.03 7.56
C THR A 55 -6.44 12.79 7.84
N GLY A 56 -6.78 13.01 9.11
CA GLY A 56 -8.07 13.57 9.52
C GLY A 56 -8.42 14.87 8.79
N GLU A 57 -9.71 15.19 8.72
CA GLU A 57 -10.17 16.45 8.15
C GLU A 57 -9.76 17.61 9.07
N HIS A 58 -8.79 18.41 8.62
CA HIS A 58 -8.42 19.66 9.26
C HIS A 58 -9.01 20.83 8.47
N PRO A 59 -9.76 21.75 9.10
CA PRO A 59 -10.45 22.84 8.39
C PRO A 59 -9.49 23.73 7.59
N GLN A 60 -8.23 23.82 8.01
CA GLN A 60 -7.19 24.61 7.34
C GLN A 60 -6.22 23.76 6.51
N ARG A 61 -6.54 22.50 6.19
CA ARG A 61 -5.68 21.64 5.36
C ARG A 61 -5.35 22.32 4.03
N ASN A 62 -6.34 22.98 3.41
CA ASN A 62 -6.15 23.63 2.12
C ASN A 62 -5.21 24.85 2.19
N GLN A 63 -5.22 25.57 3.32
CA GLN A 63 -4.44 26.80 3.50
C GLN A 63 -2.93 26.57 3.30
N GLN A 64 -2.42 25.41 3.71
CA GLN A 64 -1.02 25.04 3.48
C GLN A 64 -0.72 24.87 1.97
N PHE A 65 -1.60 24.23 1.22
CA PHE A 65 -1.43 24.02 -0.22
C PHE A 65 -1.51 25.33 -0.99
N GLU A 66 -2.47 26.20 -0.66
CA GLU A 66 -2.59 27.53 -1.26
C GLU A 66 -1.35 28.40 -1.02
N ASN A 67 -0.79 28.35 0.19
CA ASN A 67 0.45 29.09 0.50
C ASN A 67 1.65 28.55 -0.27
N ILE A 68 1.79 27.23 -0.39
CA ILE A 68 2.85 26.60 -1.18
C ILE A 68 2.69 26.97 -2.67
N GLU A 69 1.47 27.00 -3.19
CA GLU A 69 1.19 27.38 -4.58
C GLU A 69 1.58 28.83 -4.87
N LYS A 70 1.19 29.78 -4.01
CA LYS A 70 1.60 31.18 -4.12
C LYS A 70 3.11 31.35 -4.15
N LEU A 71 3.82 30.66 -3.25
CA LEU A 71 5.28 30.71 -3.20
C LEU A 71 5.91 30.10 -4.45
N LYS A 72 5.40 28.95 -4.92
CA LYS A 72 5.90 28.33 -6.16
C LYS A 72 5.81 29.28 -7.35
N ILE A 73 4.69 29.97 -7.52
CA ILE A 73 4.50 30.94 -8.60
C ILE A 73 5.55 32.07 -8.48
N SER A 74 5.70 32.69 -7.32
CA SER A 74 6.66 33.79 -7.14
C SER A 74 8.11 33.37 -7.37
N TYR A 75 8.50 32.17 -6.94
CA TYR A 75 9.86 31.67 -7.14
C TYR A 75 10.11 31.21 -8.58
N GLN A 76 9.10 30.68 -9.26
CA GLN A 76 9.19 30.33 -10.68
C GLN A 76 9.33 31.57 -11.56
N GLU A 77 8.56 32.64 -11.29
CA GLU A 77 8.69 33.93 -11.99
C GLU A 77 10.06 34.57 -11.78
N ALA A 78 10.63 34.42 -10.57
CA ALA A 78 11.98 34.89 -10.25
C ALA A 78 13.10 33.99 -10.81
N GLY A 79 12.78 32.92 -11.55
CA GLY A 79 13.76 32.00 -12.14
C GLY A 79 14.49 31.12 -11.13
N ASN A 80 13.99 31.02 -9.90
CA ASN A 80 14.62 30.25 -8.83
C ASN A 80 14.28 28.75 -8.93
N PRO A 81 15.23 27.87 -8.62
CA PRO A 81 14.97 26.44 -8.57
C PRO A 81 14.06 26.08 -7.40
N ILE A 82 13.04 25.26 -7.66
CA ILE A 82 12.10 24.75 -6.64
C ILE A 82 12.50 23.31 -6.29
N VAL A 83 12.83 23.07 -5.02
CA VAL A 83 13.21 21.75 -4.50
C VAL A 83 12.20 21.31 -3.44
N SER A 84 11.63 20.12 -3.60
CA SER A 84 10.73 19.51 -2.62
C SER A 84 11.52 18.56 -1.72
N MET A 85 11.64 18.88 -0.44
CA MET A 85 12.26 18.01 0.56
C MET A 85 11.24 17.57 1.59
N ASP A 86 11.03 16.26 1.71
CA ASP A 86 10.20 15.65 2.75
C ASP A 86 11.11 15.08 3.83
N THR A 87 10.75 15.29 5.09
CA THR A 87 11.47 14.68 6.22
C THR A 87 10.52 13.82 7.03
N LYS A 88 10.93 12.58 7.26
CA LYS A 88 10.20 11.68 8.14
C LYS A 88 10.61 11.94 9.57
N LYS A 89 9.65 12.27 10.43
CA LYS A 89 9.89 12.32 11.88
C LYS A 89 10.41 10.95 12.32
N LYS A 90 11.60 10.94 12.91
CA LYS A 90 12.15 9.75 13.57
C LYS A 90 11.42 9.61 14.91
N ASN A 91 10.71 8.50 15.07
CA ASN A 91 10.18 8.06 16.35
C ASN A 91 11.15 7.05 16.97
#